data_AF-A0A7R9L5C2-F1
#
_entry.id   AF-A0A7R9L5C2-F1
#
_cell.length_a   1.000
_cell.length_b   1.000
_cell.length_c   1.000
_cell.angle_alpha   90.00
_cell.angle_beta   90.00
_cell.angle_gamma   90.00
#
_symmetry.space_group_name_H-M   'P 1'
#
loop_
_entity.id
_entity.type
_entity.pdbx_description
1 polymer ?
#
loop_
_entity_poly.entity_id
_entity_poly.type
_entity_poly.pdbx_seq_one_letter_code
_entity_poly.pdbx_strand_id
1 'polypeptide(L)'
;MNVKFRTKAEELYEAIPAHQRTQHLFETIIDDNKDEEVRQLAAVLLRRLIFSDFPEIVKSITEEDFEKIKFQTLLLLEKNISKNMRQKVCDIAAELAKNCIDDNGNNSWPQILKFLFDSANANNLELKHSALLIFAAVPGVFGNQQTKYLEVIRQMLIQYLCENSNEEVKISAVKATSAFILVHETEKSVLKQMSDCILPMIH
;
A
#
# COMPACT_ATOMS: atom_id res chain seq x y z
N MET A 1 -11.67 19.77 -21.44
CA MET A 1 -10.22 20.00 -21.63
C MET A 1 -9.86 19.66 -23.07
N ASN A 2 -9.24 20.58 -23.82
CA ASN A 2 -8.93 20.35 -25.24
C ASN A 2 -7.79 19.31 -25.37
N VAL A 3 -8.04 18.23 -26.12
CA VAL A 3 -7.15 17.05 -26.23
C VAL A 3 -5.71 17.45 -26.56
N LYS A 4 -5.51 18.49 -27.38
CA LYS A 4 -4.17 18.98 -27.75
C LYS A 4 -3.36 19.51 -26.56
N PHE A 5 -4.02 20.18 -25.61
CA PHE A 5 -3.34 20.68 -24.40
C PHE A 5 -2.97 19.55 -23.46
N ARG A 6 -3.82 18.54 -23.32
CA ARG A 6 -3.52 17.34 -22.52
C ARG A 6 -2.31 16.60 -23.07
N THR A 7 -2.31 16.28 -24.37
CA THR A 7 -1.19 15.56 -25.01
C THR A 7 0.12 16.34 -24.87
N LYS A 8 0.11 17.65 -25.08
CA LYS A 8 1.30 18.49 -24.89
C LYS A 8 1.80 18.49 -23.43
N ALA A 9 0.89 18.51 -22.46
CA ALA A 9 1.27 18.44 -21.04
C ALA A 9 1.87 17.07 -20.67
N GLU A 10 1.32 15.98 -21.21
CA GLU A 10 1.85 14.62 -21.03
C GLU A 10 3.25 14.49 -21.65
N GLU A 11 3.47 15.00 -22.87
CA GLU A 11 4.79 15.01 -23.52
C GLU A 11 5.84 15.79 -22.71
N LEU A 12 5.47 16.97 -22.19
CA LEU A 12 6.36 17.78 -21.35
C LEU A 12 6.66 17.08 -20.03
N TYR A 13 5.68 16.41 -19.44
CA TYR A 13 5.86 15.64 -18.21
C TYR A 13 6.81 14.45 -18.41
N GLU A 14 6.63 13.66 -19.47
CA GLU A 14 7.48 12.50 -19.76
C GLU A 14 8.94 12.88 -20.10
N ALA A 15 9.17 14.11 -20.59
CA ALA A 15 10.51 14.64 -20.82
C ALA A 15 11.28 14.97 -19.52
N ILE A 16 10.61 15.04 -18.37
CA ILE A 16 11.26 15.32 -17.08
C ILE A 16 11.95 14.05 -16.55
N PRO A 17 13.22 14.12 -16.09
CA PRO A 17 13.91 12.98 -15.50
C PRO A 17 13.12 12.34 -14.34
N ALA A 18 13.20 11.00 -14.23
CA ALA A 18 12.43 10.23 -13.26
C ALA A 18 12.62 10.72 -11.80
N HIS A 19 13.85 11.05 -11.38
CA HIS A 19 14.09 11.57 -10.03
C HIS A 19 13.36 12.89 -9.74
N GLN A 20 13.37 13.83 -10.70
CA GLN A 20 12.68 15.11 -10.54
C GLN A 20 11.17 14.91 -10.51
N ARG A 21 10.64 14.00 -11.34
CA ARG A 21 9.23 13.62 -11.29
C ARG A 21 8.88 13.04 -9.93
N THR A 22 9.63 12.07 -9.43
CA THR A 22 9.41 11.46 -8.11
C THR A 22 9.37 12.53 -7.02
N GLN A 23 10.34 13.44 -6.99
CA GLN A 23 10.39 14.53 -6.01
C GLN A 23 9.19 15.47 -6.12
N HIS A 24 8.91 16.02 -7.31
CA HIS A 24 7.83 16.99 -7.50
C HIS A 24 6.44 16.39 -7.26
N LEU A 25 6.22 15.14 -7.67
CA LEU A 25 4.98 14.42 -7.39
C LEU A 25 4.82 14.24 -5.88
N PHE A 26 5.88 13.81 -5.19
CA PHE A 26 5.82 13.59 -3.75
C PHE A 26 5.57 14.88 -2.97
N GLU A 27 6.29 15.96 -3.29
CA GLU A 27 6.06 17.30 -2.74
C GLU A 27 4.62 17.76 -2.94
N THR A 28 4.06 17.53 -4.13
CA THR A 28 2.66 17.86 -4.43
C THR A 28 1.68 17.05 -3.59
N ILE A 29 1.94 15.76 -3.35
CA ILE A 29 1.08 14.87 -2.56
C ILE A 29 0.99 15.34 -1.10
N ILE A 30 2.11 15.77 -0.51
CA ILE A 30 2.19 16.14 0.91
C ILE A 30 1.82 17.61 1.19
N ASP A 31 1.75 18.46 0.16
CA ASP A 31 1.37 19.87 0.31
C ASP A 31 -0.14 20.03 0.47
N ASP A 32 -0.58 20.23 1.71
CA ASP A 32 -1.99 20.43 2.07
C ASP A 32 -2.58 21.75 1.51
N ASN A 33 -1.76 22.63 0.92
CA ASN A 33 -2.24 23.84 0.24
C ASN A 33 -2.62 23.61 -1.23
N LYS A 34 -2.36 22.41 -1.78
CA LYS A 34 -2.75 22.06 -3.15
C LYS A 34 -4.17 21.51 -3.21
N ASP A 35 -4.84 21.79 -4.32
CA ASP A 35 -6.15 21.22 -4.62
C ASP A 35 -6.14 19.69 -4.54
N GLU A 36 -7.19 19.11 -3.96
CA GLU A 36 -7.25 17.67 -3.70
C GLU A 36 -7.14 16.85 -5.00
N GLU A 37 -7.78 17.30 -6.09
CA GLU A 37 -7.69 16.63 -7.39
C GLU A 37 -6.25 16.60 -7.94
N VAL A 38 -5.49 17.67 -7.71
CA VAL A 38 -4.08 17.76 -8.11
C VAL A 38 -3.24 16.79 -7.29
N ARG A 39 -3.46 16.74 -5.98
CA ARG A 39 -2.78 15.79 -5.07
C ARG A 39 -3.10 14.34 -5.43
N GLN A 40 -4.36 14.03 -5.74
CA GLN A 40 -4.78 12.69 -6.15
C GLN A 40 -4.16 12.29 -7.51
N LEU A 41 -4.11 13.20 -8.48
CA LEU A 41 -3.44 12.95 -9.76
C LEU A 41 -1.94 12.69 -9.55
N ALA A 42 -1.28 13.51 -8.73
CA ALA A 42 0.13 13.33 -8.39
C ALA A 42 0.39 11.95 -7.74
N ALA A 43 -0.50 11.51 -6.83
CA ALA A 43 -0.41 10.19 -6.22
C ALA A 43 -0.54 9.04 -7.24
N VAL A 44 -1.47 9.17 -8.19
CA VAL A 44 -1.65 8.18 -9.28
C VAL A 44 -0.41 8.12 -10.17
N LEU A 45 0.14 9.28 -10.55
CA LEU A 45 1.33 9.36 -11.40
C LEU A 45 2.56 8.82 -10.68
N LEU A 46 2.73 9.11 -9.39
CA LEU A 46 3.84 8.59 -8.59
C LEU A 46 3.79 7.06 -8.50
N ARG A 47 2.61 6.48 -8.20
CA ARG A 47 2.47 5.02 -8.19
C ARG A 47 2.84 4.40 -9.53
N ARG A 48 2.39 4.99 -10.65
CA ARG A 48 2.71 4.51 -12.00
C ARG A 48 4.22 4.56 -12.27
N LEU A 49 4.87 5.65 -11.88
CA LEU A 49 6.31 5.83 -12.03
C LEU A 49 7.10 4.79 -11.20
N ILE A 50 6.70 4.55 -9.95
CA ILE A 50 7.28 3.50 -9.11
C ILE A 50 7.09 2.13 -9.76
N PHE A 51 5.90 1.83 -10.28
CA PHE A 51 5.63 0.56 -10.93
C PHE A 51 6.45 0.36 -12.22
N SER A 52 6.61 1.39 -13.06
CA SER A 52 7.29 1.27 -14.35
C SER A 52 8.81 1.31 -14.24
N ASP A 53 9.36 2.16 -13.37
CA ASP A 53 10.77 2.56 -13.42
C ASP A 53 11.46 2.54 -12.04
N PHE A 54 11.02 1.67 -11.12
CA PHE A 54 11.62 1.58 -9.77
C PHE A 54 13.16 1.50 -9.77
N PRO A 55 13.82 0.65 -10.58
CA PRO A 55 15.28 0.56 -10.56
C PRO A 55 15.96 1.86 -10.97
N GLU A 56 15.34 2.63 -11.86
CA GLU A 56 15.88 3.92 -12.31
C GLU A 56 15.68 5.00 -11.25
N ILE A 57 14.53 4.99 -10.56
CA ILE A 57 14.27 5.89 -9.44
C ILE A 57 15.33 5.69 -8.35
N VAL A 58 15.56 4.45 -7.90
CA VAL A 58 16.51 4.14 -6.83
C VAL A 58 17.95 4.53 -7.19
N LYS A 59 18.34 4.38 -8.46
CA LYS A 59 19.66 4.85 -8.93
C LYS A 59 19.79 6.38 -8.93
N SER A 60 18.67 7.08 -9.08
CA SER A 60 18.64 8.52 -9.33
C SER A 60 18.31 9.36 -8.07
N ILE A 61 17.92 8.73 -6.97
CA ILE A 61 17.69 9.39 -5.67
C ILE A 61 18.67 8.88 -4.62
N THR A 62 18.94 9.68 -3.60
CA THR A 62 19.76 9.23 -2.48
C THR A 62 18.99 8.24 -1.60
N GLU A 63 19.70 7.37 -0.87
CA GLU A 63 19.06 6.51 0.14
C GLU A 63 18.28 7.32 1.18
N GLU A 64 18.82 8.48 1.57
CA GLU A 64 18.15 9.39 2.51
C GLU A 64 16.80 9.89 1.98
N ASP A 65 16.73 10.28 0.70
CA ASP A 65 15.49 10.76 0.10
C ASP A 65 14.48 9.63 -0.09
N PHE A 66 14.94 8.42 -0.40
CA PHE A 66 14.07 7.25 -0.45
C PHE A 66 13.48 6.91 0.93
N GLU A 67 14.29 6.96 2.00
CA GLU A 67 13.80 6.81 3.37
C GLU A 67 12.79 7.89 3.75
N LYS A 68 13.01 9.15 3.33
CA LYS A 68 12.04 10.24 3.53
C LYS A 68 10.71 9.95 2.85
N ILE A 69 10.72 9.47 1.60
CA ILE A 69 9.49 9.10 0.87
C ILE A 69 8.72 8.01 1.62
N LYS A 70 9.42 6.95 2.06
CA LYS A 70 8.82 5.86 2.85
C LYS A 70 8.20 6.38 4.14
N PHE A 71 8.97 7.16 4.92
CA PHE A 71 8.50 7.74 6.18
C PHE A 71 7.28 8.65 6.00
N GLN A 72 7.36 9.60 5.07
CA GLN A 72 6.28 10.56 4.81
C GLN A 72 5.02 9.90 4.23
N THR A 73 5.17 8.82 3.47
CA THR A 73 4.02 8.02 2.99
C THR A 73 3.22 7.43 4.15
N LEU A 74 3.90 6.84 5.14
CA LEU A 74 3.24 6.30 6.33
C LEU A 74 2.65 7.42 7.20
N LEU A 75 3.38 8.53 7.38
CA LEU A 75 2.88 9.69 8.13
C LEU A 75 1.61 10.27 7.50
N LEU A 76 1.52 10.29 6.16
CA LEU A 76 0.34 10.77 5.46
C LEU A 76 -0.88 9.86 5.67
N LEU A 77 -0.69 8.55 5.84
CA LEU A 77 -1.76 7.62 6.21
C LEU A 77 -2.24 7.83 7.66
N GLU A 78 -1.40 8.33 8.55
CA GLU A 78 -1.78 8.66 9.93
C GLU A 78 -2.51 10.00 10.04
N LYS A 79 -2.40 10.87 9.02
CA LYS A 79 -3.13 12.14 8.96
C LYS A 79 -4.62 11.94 8.67
N ASN A 80 -5.39 12.98 8.99
CA ASN A 80 -6.77 13.12 8.55
C ASN A 80 -6.82 13.60 7.09
N ILE A 81 -6.90 12.66 6.16
CA ILE A 81 -7.02 12.89 4.72
C ILE A 81 -8.30 12.27 4.20
N SER A 82 -8.78 12.71 3.03
CA SER A 82 -9.99 12.14 2.44
C SER A 82 -9.83 10.65 2.14
N LYS A 83 -10.94 9.92 2.12
CA LYS A 83 -10.98 8.50 1.76
C LYS A 83 -10.36 8.21 0.39
N ASN A 84 -10.61 9.08 -0.60
CA ASN A 84 -10.06 8.93 -1.94
C ASN A 84 -8.54 9.10 -1.96
N MET A 85 -8.03 10.11 -1.26
CA MET A 85 -6.60 10.35 -1.13
C MET A 85 -5.93 9.19 -0.37
N ARG A 86 -6.53 8.74 0.74
CA ARG A 86 -6.06 7.61 1.54
C ARG A 86 -5.86 6.35 0.70
N GLN A 87 -6.84 6.00 -0.15
CA GLN A 87 -6.70 4.88 -1.07
C GLN A 87 -5.47 5.02 -1.98
N LYS A 88 -5.22 6.21 -2.55
CA LYS A 88 -4.05 6.43 -3.42
C LYS A 88 -2.73 6.32 -2.66
N VAL A 89 -2.69 6.80 -1.43
CA VAL A 89 -1.50 6.68 -0.57
C VAL A 89 -1.27 5.21 -0.17
N CYS A 90 -2.32 4.44 0.13
CA CYS A 90 -2.23 2.99 0.31
C CYS A 90 -1.67 2.29 -0.93
N ASP A 91 -2.14 2.68 -2.12
CA ASP A 91 -1.65 2.12 -3.39
C ASP A 91 -0.14 2.43 -3.59
N ILE A 92 0.33 3.62 -3.23
CA ILE A 92 1.77 3.98 -3.24
C ILE A 92 2.54 3.16 -2.21
N ALA A 93 2.05 3.07 -0.98
CA ALA A 93 2.70 2.31 0.09
C ALA A 93 2.84 0.83 -0.28
N ALA A 94 1.80 0.25 -0.89
CA ALA A 94 1.84 -1.12 -1.41
C ALA A 94 2.87 -1.28 -2.53
N GLU A 95 2.94 -0.34 -3.47
CA GLU A 95 3.93 -0.39 -4.57
C GLU A 95 5.36 -0.28 -4.04
N LEU A 96 5.62 0.63 -3.09
CA LEU A 96 6.91 0.73 -2.41
C LEU A 96 7.26 -0.56 -1.65
N ALA A 97 6.29 -1.14 -0.93
CA ALA A 97 6.49 -2.35 -0.15
C ALA A 97 6.87 -3.56 -1.01
N LYS A 98 6.23 -3.74 -2.18
CA LYS A 98 6.61 -4.80 -3.14
C LYS A 98 8.07 -4.69 -3.55
N ASN A 99 8.51 -3.47 -3.83
CA ASN A 99 9.86 -3.18 -4.28
C ASN A 99 10.91 -3.21 -3.14
N CYS A 100 10.47 -3.30 -1.88
CA CYS A 100 11.35 -3.47 -0.72
C CYS A 100 11.62 -4.95 -0.39
N ILE A 101 11.01 -5.89 -1.11
CA ILE A 101 11.20 -7.34 -0.93
C ILE A 101 12.22 -7.81 -1.96
N ASP A 102 13.33 -8.39 -1.50
CA ASP A 102 14.35 -8.95 -2.39
C ASP A 102 13.99 -10.35 -2.90
N ASP A 103 14.81 -10.91 -3.80
CA ASP A 103 14.61 -12.25 -4.39
C ASP A 103 14.62 -13.39 -3.35
N ASN A 104 15.20 -13.14 -2.17
CA ASN A 104 15.23 -14.08 -1.05
C ASN A 104 14.02 -13.90 -0.10
N GLY A 105 13.12 -12.97 -0.41
CA GLY A 105 11.98 -12.63 0.42
C GLY A 105 12.34 -11.81 1.66
N ASN A 106 13.49 -11.14 1.73
CA ASN A 106 13.78 -10.21 2.81
C ASN A 106 13.08 -8.88 2.56
N ASN A 107 12.26 -8.44 3.50
CA ASN A 107 11.67 -7.10 3.46
C ASN A 107 12.63 -6.08 4.12
N SER A 108 13.13 -5.12 3.34
CA SER A 108 14.03 -4.04 3.77
C SER A 108 13.32 -2.84 4.42
N TRP A 109 11.99 -2.86 4.52
CA TRP A 109 11.17 -1.78 5.07
C TRP A 109 10.41 -2.20 6.33
N PRO A 110 11.07 -2.43 7.48
CA PRO A 110 10.41 -2.93 8.69
C PRO A 110 9.30 -2.00 9.24
N GLN A 111 9.36 -0.70 8.94
CA GLN A 111 8.35 0.28 9.34
C GLN A 111 6.98 0.00 8.72
N ILE A 112 6.90 -0.61 7.52
CA ILE A 112 5.60 -1.00 6.93
C ILE A 112 4.94 -2.11 7.77
N LEU A 113 5.72 -3.07 8.27
CA LEU A 113 5.21 -4.14 9.11
C LEU A 113 4.69 -3.57 10.43
N LYS A 114 5.45 -2.64 11.03
CA LYS A 114 5.01 -1.91 12.23
C LYS A 114 3.70 -1.16 11.96
N PHE A 115 3.60 -0.42 10.86
CA PHE A 115 2.38 0.29 10.47
C PHE A 115 1.19 -0.66 10.34
N LEU A 116 1.35 -1.83 9.70
CA LEU A 116 0.28 -2.81 9.55
C LEU A 116 -0.20 -3.32 10.92
N PHE A 117 0.71 -3.68 11.83
CA PHE A 117 0.33 -4.15 13.16
C PHE A 117 -0.29 -3.05 14.03
N ASP A 118 0.29 -1.86 14.04
CA ASP A 118 -0.22 -0.73 14.84
C ASP A 118 -1.60 -0.30 14.34
N SER A 119 -1.75 -0.15 13.03
CA SER A 119 -3.03 0.21 12.39
C SER A 119 -4.09 -0.86 12.58
N ALA A 120 -3.69 -2.12 12.61
CA ALA A 120 -4.62 -3.21 12.84
C ALA A 120 -5.24 -3.16 14.26
N ASN A 121 -4.43 -2.80 15.24
CA ASN A 121 -4.85 -2.70 16.63
C ASN A 121 -5.39 -1.31 17.01
N ALA A 122 -5.40 -0.35 16.08
CA ALA A 122 -5.86 1.02 16.33
C ALA A 122 -7.38 1.07 16.53
N ASN A 123 -7.87 2.01 17.35
CA ASN A 123 -9.31 2.31 17.45
C ASN A 123 -9.85 3.13 16.27
N ASN A 124 -9.04 3.35 15.23
CA ASN A 124 -9.39 4.12 14.05
C ASN A 124 -9.73 3.17 12.88
N LEU A 125 -10.99 3.20 12.43
CA LEU A 125 -11.49 2.38 11.32
C LEU A 125 -10.76 2.67 9.99
N GLU A 126 -10.34 3.92 9.75
CA GLU A 126 -9.63 4.30 8.54
C GLU A 126 -8.21 3.70 8.49
N LEU A 127 -7.54 3.58 9.65
CA LEU A 127 -6.23 2.93 9.74
C LEU A 127 -6.35 1.42 9.57
N LYS A 128 -7.33 0.78 10.23
CA LYS A 128 -7.64 -0.64 10.01
C LYS A 128 -7.88 -0.92 8.53
N HIS A 129 -8.71 -0.09 7.89
CA HIS A 129 -8.99 -0.19 6.47
C HIS A 129 -7.73 -0.03 5.62
N SER A 130 -6.90 0.96 5.92
CA SER A 130 -5.62 1.20 5.22
C SER A 130 -4.67 0.00 5.31
N ALA A 131 -4.58 -0.62 6.49
CA ALA A 131 -3.76 -1.83 6.68
C ALA A 131 -4.27 -3.01 5.83
N LEU A 132 -5.58 -3.23 5.80
CA LEU A 132 -6.19 -4.28 4.97
C LEU A 132 -5.98 -4.03 3.48
N LEU A 133 -6.07 -2.78 3.01
CA LEU A 133 -5.83 -2.44 1.61
C LEU A 133 -4.38 -2.73 1.19
N ILE A 134 -3.41 -2.31 2.01
CA ILE A 134 -1.98 -2.56 1.74
C ILE A 134 -1.71 -4.07 1.76
N PHE A 135 -2.23 -4.78 2.77
CA PHE A 135 -2.03 -6.22 2.90
C PHE A 135 -2.69 -7.01 1.74
N ALA A 136 -3.89 -6.61 1.29
CA ALA A 136 -4.51 -7.21 0.10
C ALA A 136 -3.69 -6.99 -1.17
N ALA A 137 -3.06 -5.81 -1.31
CA ALA A 137 -2.21 -5.49 -2.45
C ALA A 137 -0.85 -6.17 -2.41
N VAL A 138 -0.34 -6.50 -1.21
CA VAL A 138 0.95 -7.16 -0.97
C VAL A 138 0.83 -8.25 0.10
N PRO A 139 0.18 -9.40 -0.18
CA PRO A 139 -0.02 -10.43 0.84
C PRO A 139 1.29 -11.02 1.37
N GLY A 140 2.32 -11.05 0.53
CA GLY A 140 3.68 -11.48 0.88
C GLY A 140 4.54 -10.41 1.57
N VAL A 141 3.97 -9.31 2.08
CA VAL A 141 4.72 -8.20 2.70
C VAL A 141 5.64 -8.66 3.84
N PHE A 142 5.30 -9.76 4.52
CA PHE A 142 6.10 -10.33 5.61
C PHE A 142 7.31 -11.13 5.11
N GLY A 143 7.38 -11.45 3.82
CA GLY A 143 8.50 -12.15 3.21
C GLY A 143 8.85 -13.45 3.93
N ASN A 144 10.13 -13.69 4.17
CA ASN A 144 10.62 -14.87 4.90
C ASN A 144 10.25 -14.92 6.38
N GLN A 145 9.72 -13.83 6.94
CA GLN A 145 9.22 -13.80 8.32
C GLN A 145 7.76 -14.24 8.43
N GLN A 146 7.09 -14.54 7.31
CA GLN A 146 5.68 -14.87 7.29
C GLN A 146 5.31 -16.01 8.25
N THR A 147 6.07 -17.10 8.26
CA THR A 147 5.79 -18.26 9.14
C THR A 147 5.72 -17.86 10.62
N LYS A 148 6.51 -16.87 11.04
CA LYS A 148 6.49 -16.33 12.42
C LYS A 148 5.21 -15.55 12.71
N TYR A 149 4.69 -14.83 11.72
CA TYR A 149 3.54 -13.94 11.86
C TYR A 149 2.21 -14.56 11.45
N LEU A 150 2.22 -15.78 10.90
CA LEU A 150 1.04 -16.41 10.30
C LEU A 150 -0.15 -16.52 11.26
N GLU A 151 0.09 -16.89 12.53
CA GLU A 151 -0.97 -16.90 13.55
C GLU A 151 -1.53 -15.50 13.84
N VAL A 152 -0.67 -14.49 13.86
CA VAL A 152 -1.09 -13.09 14.10
C VAL A 152 -1.91 -12.58 12.92
N ILE A 153 -1.48 -12.87 11.70
CA ILE A 153 -2.20 -12.53 10.46
C ILE A 153 -3.58 -13.19 10.46
N ARG A 154 -3.64 -14.50 10.76
CA ARG A 154 -4.91 -15.25 10.84
C ARG A 154 -5.87 -14.62 11.85
N GLN A 155 -5.42 -14.39 13.08
CA GLN A 155 -6.26 -13.80 14.14
C GLN A 155 -6.77 -12.41 13.75
N MET A 156 -5.91 -11.57 13.18
CA MET A 156 -6.27 -10.25 12.69
C MET A 156 -7.35 -10.32 11.61
N LEU A 157 -7.20 -11.20 10.61
CA LEU A 157 -8.17 -11.34 9.53
C LEU A 157 -9.53 -11.85 10.04
N ILE A 158 -9.53 -12.84 10.94
CA ILE A 158 -10.77 -13.34 11.57
C ILE A 158 -11.48 -12.21 12.32
N GLN A 159 -10.75 -11.42 13.09
CA GLN A 159 -11.32 -10.29 13.82
C GLN A 159 -12.05 -9.32 12.89
N TYR A 160 -11.47 -9.02 11.71
CA TYR A 160 -12.11 -8.12 10.75
C TYR A 160 -13.22 -8.75 9.92
N LEU A 161 -13.12 -10.03 9.60
CA LEU A 161 -14.21 -10.73 8.93
C LEU A 161 -15.46 -10.82 9.81
N CYS A 162 -15.26 -10.90 11.13
CA CYS A 162 -16.33 -10.88 12.13
C CYS A 162 -16.73 -9.46 12.58
N GLU A 163 -16.11 -8.40 12.02
CA GLU A 163 -16.42 -7.01 12.36
C GLU A 163 -17.79 -6.61 11.80
N ASN A 164 -18.79 -6.59 12.68
CA ASN A 164 -20.17 -6.25 12.31
C ASN A 164 -20.42 -4.73 12.31
N SER A 165 -19.51 -3.92 12.86
CA SER A 165 -19.71 -2.47 12.95
C SER A 165 -19.38 -1.72 11.66
N ASN A 166 -18.63 -2.33 10.74
CA ASN A 166 -18.19 -1.66 9.51
C ASN A 166 -18.07 -2.62 8.31
N GLU A 167 -18.97 -2.47 7.35
CA GLU A 167 -19.02 -3.31 6.14
C GLU A 167 -17.79 -3.11 5.23
N GLU A 168 -17.24 -1.91 5.14
CA GLU A 168 -16.08 -1.63 4.31
C GLU A 168 -14.81 -2.34 4.81
N VAL A 169 -14.60 -2.36 6.13
CA VAL A 169 -13.53 -3.13 6.77
C VAL A 169 -13.71 -4.62 6.50
N LYS A 170 -14.94 -5.14 6.64
CA LYS A 170 -15.26 -6.54 6.38
C LYS A 170 -14.98 -6.93 4.92
N ILE A 171 -15.41 -6.12 3.94
CA ILE A 171 -15.13 -6.35 2.52
C ILE A 171 -13.63 -6.33 2.24
N SER A 172 -12.90 -5.38 2.83
CA SER A 172 -11.44 -5.31 2.66
C SER A 172 -10.73 -6.49 3.32
N ALA A 173 -11.24 -7.02 4.43
CA ALA A 173 -10.75 -8.26 5.03
C ALA A 173 -11.00 -9.47 4.12
N VAL A 174 -12.18 -9.58 3.50
CA VAL A 174 -12.47 -10.64 2.50
C VAL A 174 -11.47 -10.58 1.35
N LYS A 175 -11.22 -9.38 0.79
CA LYS A 175 -10.23 -9.19 -0.29
C LYS A 175 -8.83 -9.57 0.15
N ALA A 176 -8.42 -9.15 1.34
CA ALA A 176 -7.11 -9.44 1.88
C ALA A 176 -6.90 -10.94 2.14
N THR A 177 -7.86 -11.62 2.77
CA THR A 177 -7.84 -13.06 2.99
C THR A 177 -7.80 -13.82 1.66
N SER A 178 -8.60 -13.39 0.67
CA SER A 178 -8.61 -14.02 -0.67
C SER A 178 -7.26 -13.88 -1.37
N ALA A 179 -6.67 -12.68 -1.34
CA ALA A 179 -5.36 -12.42 -1.93
C ALA A 179 -4.25 -13.23 -1.25
N PHE A 180 -4.30 -13.35 0.08
CA PHE A 180 -3.36 -14.16 0.84
C PHE A 180 -3.48 -15.65 0.50
N ILE A 181 -4.68 -16.20 0.49
CA ILE A 181 -4.92 -17.60 0.11
C ILE A 181 -4.42 -17.88 -1.31
N LEU A 182 -4.66 -16.97 -2.26
CA LEU A 182 -4.25 -17.13 -3.65
C LEU A 182 -2.72 -17.17 -3.79
N VAL A 183 -1.99 -16.31 -3.08
CA VAL A 183 -0.52 -16.32 -3.10
C VAL A 183 0.05 -17.63 -2.51
N HIS A 184 -0.69 -18.29 -1.62
CA HIS A 184 -0.27 -19.52 -0.94
C HIS A 184 -1.02 -20.78 -1.44
N GLU A 185 -1.55 -20.77 -2.66
CA GLU A 185 -2.40 -21.85 -3.18
C GLU A 185 -1.72 -23.23 -3.19
N THR A 186 -0.39 -23.28 -3.25
CA THR A 186 0.39 -24.53 -3.21
C THR A 186 0.79 -24.96 -1.78
N GLU A 187 0.69 -24.06 -0.79
CA GLU A 187 1.18 -24.26 0.57
C GLU A 187 0.09 -24.82 1.50
N LYS A 188 -0.10 -26.14 1.46
CA LYS A 188 -1.17 -26.83 2.21
C LYS A 188 -1.19 -26.53 3.72
N SER A 189 -0.03 -26.31 4.34
CA SER A 189 0.06 -25.96 5.77
C SER A 189 -0.59 -24.60 6.04
N VAL A 190 -0.25 -23.58 5.24
CA VAL A 190 -0.79 -22.23 5.32
C VAL A 190 -2.30 -22.27 5.06
N LEU A 191 -2.74 -22.95 4.01
CA LEU A 191 -4.17 -23.09 3.68
C LEU A 191 -4.98 -23.75 4.80
N LYS A 192 -4.43 -24.80 5.42
CA LYS A 192 -5.09 -25.47 6.55
C LYS A 192 -5.24 -24.52 7.74
N GLN A 193 -4.21 -23.73 8.02
CA GLN A 193 -4.22 -22.77 9.12
C GLN A 193 -5.21 -21.63 8.88
N MET A 194 -5.39 -21.21 7.62
CA MET A 194 -6.33 -20.16 7.22
C MET A 194 -7.78 -20.65 7.00
N SER A 195 -8.06 -21.95 7.15
CA SER A 195 -9.35 -22.55 6.77
C SER A 195 -10.55 -22.01 7.57
N ASP A 196 -10.33 -21.56 8.80
CA ASP A 196 -11.33 -20.95 9.66
C ASP A 196 -11.72 -19.52 9.25
N CYS A 197 -10.91 -18.87 8.39
CA CYS A 197 -11.26 -17.58 7.81
C CYS A 197 -12.34 -17.68 6.72
N ILE A 198 -12.55 -18.87 6.13
CA ILE A 198 -13.44 -19.04 4.97
C ILE A 198 -14.90 -18.81 5.33
N LEU A 199 -15.38 -19.38 6.44
CA LEU A 199 -16.79 -19.27 6.83
C LEU A 199 -17.20 -17.81 7.12
N PRO A 200 -16.41 -17.02 7.87
CA PRO A 200 -16.65 -15.59 8.05
C PRO A 200 -16.68 -14.74 6.76
N MET A 201 -16.12 -15.21 5.64
CA MET A 201 -16.16 -14.47 4.37
C MET A 201 -17.52 -14.55 3.65
N ILE A 202 -18.34 -15.55 4.00
CA ILE A 202 -19.60 -15.88 3.28
C ILE A 202 -20.83 -15.33 4.03
N HIS A 203 -20.67 -14.97 5.30
CA HIS A 203 -21.67 -14.34 6.15
C HIS A 203 -21.47 -12.83 6.20
#